data_AF-A0A8D8AL72-F1
#
_entry.id   AF-A0A8D8AL72-F1
#
_cell.length_a   1.000
_cell.length_b   1.000
_cell.length_c   1.000
_cell.angle_alpha   90.00
_cell.angle_beta   90.00
_cell.angle_gamma   90.00
#
_symmetry.space_group_name_H-M   'P 1'
#
loop_
_entity.id
_entity.type
_entity.pdbx_description
1 polymer ?
#
loop_
_entity_poly.entity_id
_entity_poly.type
_entity_poly.pdbx_seq_one_letter_code
_entity_poly.pdbx_strand_id
1 'polypeptide(L)'
;MHGGICLQKFPSGFVWSAVALVSTFPVPDHRNPPEMRYGQLVMGPAGSGKSTYCATMQRHGQDDKRLIKVVNLDPAAERFDYQPFVDIRDLIQLDDAMEDEELHYGPNGGLVFCVEYLLENPDWLKNQLCGVGG
;
A
#
# COMPACT_ATOMS: atom_id res chain seq x y z
N MET A 1 5.33 1.92 19.99
CA MET A 1 5.32 2.90 18.88
C MET A 1 4.01 2.70 18.15
N HIS A 2 3.03 3.57 18.38
CA HIS A 2 1.73 3.50 17.69
C HIS A 2 1.91 4.14 16.31
N GLY A 3 2.06 3.31 15.27
CA GLY A 3 2.11 3.75 13.89
C GLY A 3 0.70 4.08 13.40
N GLY A 4 0.25 5.31 13.60
CA GLY A 4 -0.98 5.81 12.97
C GLY A 4 -0.71 6.17 11.52
N ILE A 5 -1.48 5.61 10.59
CA ILE A 5 -1.55 6.11 9.21
C ILE A 5 -2.12 7.53 9.27
N CYS A 6 -1.35 8.52 8.81
CA CYS A 6 -1.78 9.92 8.84
C CYS A 6 -2.76 10.17 7.69
N LEU A 7 -4.05 10.22 8.01
CA LEU A 7 -5.11 10.64 7.09
C LEU A 7 -5.06 12.17 6.91
N GLN A 8 -4.51 12.66 5.79
CA GLN A 8 -4.52 14.09 5.48
C GLN A 8 -5.83 14.49 4.77
N LYS A 9 -6.64 15.30 5.45
CA LYS A 9 -7.81 15.98 4.89
C LYS A 9 -7.38 17.21 4.09
N PHE A 10 -7.56 17.20 2.77
CA PHE A 10 -7.30 18.37 1.92
C PHE A 10 -8.53 19.29 1.79
N PRO A 11 -8.34 20.61 1.57
CA PRO A 11 -9.44 21.59 1.46
C PRO A 11 -10.37 21.39 0.25
N SER A 12 -9.91 20.70 -0.80
CA SER A 12 -10.61 20.52 -2.07
C SER A 12 -11.42 19.22 -2.19
N GLY A 13 -11.65 18.52 -1.07
CA GLY A 13 -12.21 17.17 -1.05
C GLY A 13 -11.13 16.11 -0.76
N PHE A 14 -11.57 14.94 -0.31
CA PHE A 14 -10.69 13.81 0.00
C PHE A 14 -10.05 13.29 -1.29
N VAL A 15 -8.75 13.53 -1.45
CA VAL A 15 -7.97 12.93 -2.52
C VAL A 15 -7.11 11.86 -1.89
N TRP A 16 -7.66 10.65 -1.84
CA TRP A 16 -6.97 9.45 -1.38
C TRP A 16 -5.85 9.11 -2.35
N SER A 17 -4.72 8.72 -1.80
CA SER A 17 -3.52 8.46 -2.57
C SER A 17 -2.51 7.74 -1.68
N ALA A 18 -2.82 6.48 -1.40
CA ALA A 18 -1.97 5.61 -0.61
C ALA A 18 -0.97 4.87 -1.53
N VAL A 19 0.20 5.46 -1.65
CA VAL A 19 1.49 4.82 -1.36
C VAL A 19 1.65 3.31 -1.54
N ALA A 20 2.67 2.97 -2.33
CA ALA A 20 3.41 1.71 -2.24
C ALA A 20 4.29 1.57 -0.98
N LEU A 21 4.18 0.46 -0.23
CA LEU A 21 5.29 0.01 0.62
C LEU A 21 6.36 -0.59 -0.28
N VAL A 22 7.50 0.09 -0.45
CA VAL A 22 8.69 -0.48 -1.11
C VAL A 22 9.47 -1.27 -0.08
N SER A 23 9.36 -2.60 -0.10
CA SER A 23 10.23 -3.46 0.71
C SER A 23 11.47 -3.82 -0.09
N THR A 24 12.63 -3.31 0.33
CA THR A 24 13.93 -3.76 -0.17
C THR A 24 14.39 -4.95 0.65
N PHE A 25 14.65 -6.08 -0.01
CA PHE A 25 15.40 -7.17 0.61
C PHE A 25 16.87 -6.75 0.63
N PRO A 26 17.54 -6.71 1.79
CA PRO A 26 18.96 -6.43 1.81
C PRO A 26 19.69 -7.56 1.06
N VAL A 27 20.64 -7.18 0.20
CA VAL A 27 21.69 -8.09 -0.23
C VAL A 27 22.48 -8.45 1.04
N PRO A 28 22.71 -9.74 1.35
CA PRO A 28 23.49 -10.12 2.52
C PRO A 28 24.87 -9.44 2.47
N ASP A 29 25.18 -8.61 3.47
CA ASP A 29 26.48 -7.95 3.61
C ASP A 29 26.92 -7.94 5.09
N HIS A 30 28.22 -7.97 5.34
CA HIS A 30 28.83 -8.00 6.68
C HIS A 30 28.41 -6.85 7.61
N ARG A 31 27.78 -5.79 7.08
CA ARG A 31 27.30 -4.62 7.85
C ARG A 31 25.81 -4.63 8.16
N ASN A 32 25.01 -5.46 7.49
CA ASN A 32 23.57 -5.55 7.70
C ASN A 32 23.22 -6.96 8.19
N PRO A 33 22.85 -7.13 9.48
CA PRO A 33 22.46 -8.43 9.98
C PRO A 33 21.23 -8.96 9.21
N PRO A 34 21.10 -10.29 9.08
CA PRO A 34 19.98 -10.92 8.39
C PRO A 34 18.71 -10.72 9.22
N GLU A 35 17.97 -9.64 8.97
CA GLU A 35 16.53 -9.46 9.29
C GLU A 35 16.02 -8.01 9.10
N MET A 36 16.90 -7.01 8.88
CA MET A 36 16.45 -5.62 8.74
C MET A 36 15.75 -5.37 7.40
N ARG A 37 14.42 -5.28 7.44
CA ARG A 37 13.58 -4.86 6.30
C ARG A 37 13.37 -3.35 6.35
N TYR A 38 13.53 -2.70 5.21
CA TYR A 38 13.18 -1.29 5.05
C TYR A 38 11.85 -1.17 4.33
N GLY A 39 11.09 -0.14 4.70
CA GLY A 39 9.82 0.22 4.08
C GLY A 39 9.80 1.71 3.81
N GLN A 40 9.40 2.10 2.60
CA GLN A 40 9.15 3.50 2.25
C GLN A 40 7.66 3.72 2.07
N LEU A 41 7.14 4.83 2.63
CA LEU A 41 5.75 5.25 2.45
C LEU A 41 5.70 6.50 1.52
N VAL A 42 5.34 6.32 0.25
CA VAL A 42 5.16 7.30 -0.85
C VAL A 42 3.79 8.01 -0.89
N MET A 43 3.58 9.07 -0.11
CA MET A 43 2.31 9.84 -0.05
C MET A 43 2.34 11.10 -0.94
N GLY A 44 1.17 11.57 -1.38
CA GLY A 44 1.01 12.83 -2.12
C GLY A 44 -0.33 12.96 -2.83
N PRO A 45 -0.75 14.14 -3.31
CA PRO A 45 -2.05 14.36 -3.95
C PRO A 45 -2.20 13.56 -5.27
N ALA A 46 -3.43 13.38 -5.75
CA ALA A 46 -3.68 12.78 -7.07
C ALA A 46 -2.90 13.52 -8.17
N GLY A 47 -2.37 12.77 -9.13
CA GLY A 47 -1.54 13.33 -10.21
C GLY A 47 -0.10 13.67 -9.82
N SER A 48 0.32 13.53 -8.56
CA SER A 48 1.71 13.82 -8.14
C SER A 48 2.77 12.81 -8.61
N GLY A 49 2.38 11.79 -9.38
CA GLY A 49 3.30 10.79 -9.95
C GLY A 49 3.70 9.63 -9.03
N LYS A 50 2.94 9.35 -7.95
CA LYS A 50 3.26 8.24 -7.02
C LYS A 50 3.35 6.89 -7.72
N SER A 51 2.35 6.52 -8.52
CA SER A 51 2.34 5.24 -9.23
C SER A 51 3.52 5.13 -10.20
N THR A 52 3.85 6.23 -10.89
CA THR A 52 5.04 6.34 -11.76
C THR A 52 6.34 6.15 -10.97
N TYR A 53 6.45 6.75 -9.79
CA TYR A 53 7.59 6.55 -8.89
C TYR A 53 7.73 5.08 -8.49
N CYS A 54 6.63 4.42 -8.12
CA CYS A 54 6.63 3.02 -7.70
C CYS A 54 7.04 2.08 -8.84
N ALA A 55 6.51 2.29 -10.05
CA ALA A 55 6.92 1.58 -11.25
C ALA A 55 8.42 1.74 -11.53
N THR A 56 8.90 2.99 -11.46
CA THR A 56 10.31 3.34 -11.73
C THR A 56 11.24 2.72 -10.70
N MET A 57 10.88 2.77 -9.42
CA MET A 57 11.65 2.14 -8.35
C MET A 57 11.70 0.62 -8.49
N GLN A 58 10.60 -0.03 -8.83
CA GLN A 58 10.59 -1.47 -9.07
C GLN A 58 11.51 -1.85 -10.23
N ARG A 59 11.42 -1.13 -11.36
CA ARG A 59 12.29 -1.33 -12.52
C ARG A 59 13.75 -1.07 -12.21
N HIS A 60 14.07 0.03 -11.54
CA HIS A 60 15.42 0.35 -11.12
C HIS A 60 16.01 -0.73 -10.21
N GLY A 61 15.21 -1.27 -9.27
CA GLY A 61 15.61 -2.42 -8.47
C GLY A 61 15.94 -3.64 -9.31
N GLN A 62 15.12 -3.98 -10.30
CA GLN A 62 15.38 -5.10 -11.22
C GLN A 62 16.69 -4.91 -11.98
N ASP A 63 16.94 -3.72 -12.53
CA ASP A 63 18.17 -3.38 -13.24
C ASP A 63 19.42 -3.53 -12.33
N ASP A 64 19.29 -3.16 -11.06
CA ASP A 64 20.33 -3.28 -10.03
C ASP A 64 20.43 -4.66 -9.36
N LYS A 65 19.62 -5.65 -9.80
CA LYS A 65 19.49 -6.98 -9.18
C LYS A 65 19.08 -6.94 -7.70
N ARG A 66 18.27 -5.95 -7.33
CA ARG A 66 17.69 -5.75 -6.00
C ARG A 66 16.19 -6.04 -6.04
N LEU A 67 15.72 -6.87 -5.12
CA LEU A 67 14.29 -7.16 -5.05
C LEU A 67 13.56 -6.00 -4.36
N ILE A 68 12.74 -5.30 -5.14
CA ILE A 68 11.83 -4.26 -4.69
C ILE A 68 10.39 -4.76 -4.88
N LYS A 69 9.70 -4.94 -3.76
CA LYS A 69 8.28 -5.30 -3.75
C LYS A 69 7.45 -4.06 -3.46
N VAL A 70 6.42 -3.84 -4.27
CA VAL A 70 5.47 -2.73 -4.13
C VAL A 70 4.17 -3.27 -3.55
N VAL A 71 3.64 -2.64 -2.50
CA VAL A 71 2.34 -3.00 -1.91
C VAL A 71 1.32 -1.91 -2.17
N ASN A 72 0.24 -2.20 -2.89
CA ASN A 72 -0.85 -1.26 -3.05
C ASN A 72 -1.71 -1.19 -1.78
N LEU A 73 -1.85 0.01 -1.22
CA LEU A 73 -2.74 0.32 -0.10
C LEU A 73 -3.89 1.27 -0.50
N ASP A 74 -4.05 1.54 -1.79
CA ASP A 74 -5.10 2.41 -2.32
C ASP A 74 -6.27 1.58 -2.89
N PRO A 75 -7.44 1.56 -2.22
CA PRO A 75 -8.59 0.79 -2.68
C PRO A 75 -9.26 1.39 -3.93
N ALA A 76 -9.03 2.67 -4.25
CA ALA A 76 -9.54 3.30 -5.48
C ALA A 76 -8.56 3.22 -6.66
N ALA A 77 -7.47 2.45 -6.56
CA ALA A 77 -6.54 2.32 -7.67
C ALA A 77 -7.17 1.56 -8.84
N GLU A 78 -7.25 2.20 -10.02
CA GLU A 78 -7.87 1.60 -11.22
C GLU A 78 -6.88 0.83 -12.10
N ARG A 79 -5.66 1.37 -12.27
CA ARG A 79 -4.64 0.81 -13.18
C ARG A 79 -3.24 0.99 -12.61
N PHE A 80 -2.43 -0.05 -12.77
CA PHE A 80 -0.99 -0.01 -12.46
C PHE A 80 -0.19 -0.33 -13.71
N ASP A 81 0.89 0.43 -13.92
CA ASP A 81 1.94 0.09 -14.90
C ASP A 81 2.97 -0.88 -14.31
N TYR A 82 2.66 -1.49 -13.18
CA TYR A 82 3.48 -2.44 -12.44
C TYR A 82 2.60 -3.51 -11.78
N GLN A 83 3.18 -4.66 -11.43
CA GLN A 83 2.48 -5.68 -10.68
C GLN A 83 2.73 -5.48 -9.18
N PRO A 84 1.71 -5.10 -8.38
CA PRO A 84 1.86 -5.04 -6.93
C PRO A 84 2.09 -6.46 -6.38
N PHE A 85 2.93 -6.54 -5.35
CA PHE A 85 3.18 -7.77 -4.60
C PHE A 85 2.03 -8.10 -3.64
N VAL A 86 1.39 -7.07 -3.07
CA VAL A 86 0.20 -7.16 -2.23
C VAL A 86 -0.73 -6.05 -2.65
N ASP A 87 -2.03 -6.33 -2.70
CA ASP A 87 -3.06 -5.37 -3.08
C ASP A 87 -4.19 -5.37 -2.04
N ILE A 88 -4.47 -4.22 -1.42
CA ILE A 88 -5.58 -4.08 -0.45
C ILE A 88 -6.93 -4.51 -1.05
N ARG A 89 -7.08 -4.43 -2.37
CA ARG A 89 -8.30 -4.85 -3.07
C ARG A 89 -8.56 -6.36 -2.98
N ASP A 90 -7.55 -7.15 -2.62
CA ASP A 90 -7.69 -8.58 -2.31
C ASP A 90 -8.23 -8.83 -0.89
N LEU A 91 -8.18 -7.82 -0.01
CA LEU A 91 -8.79 -7.84 1.32
C LEU A 91 -10.21 -7.28 1.30
N ILE A 92 -10.39 -6.13 0.66
CA ILE A 92 -11.68 -5.43 0.59
C ILE A 92 -11.77 -4.57 -0.68
N GLN A 93 -12.87 -4.70 -1.43
CA GLN A 93 -13.13 -3.85 -2.58
C GLN A 93 -13.95 -2.63 -2.17
N LEU A 94 -13.65 -1.49 -2.79
CA LEU A 94 -14.35 -0.24 -2.53
C LEU A 94 -15.84 -0.34 -2.88
N ASP A 95 -16.16 -1.05 -3.96
CA ASP A 95 -17.54 -1.25 -4.41
C ASP A 95 -18.34 -2.03 -3.36
N ASP A 96 -17.78 -3.14 -2.83
CA ASP A 96 -18.39 -3.90 -1.73
C ASP A 96 -18.64 -3.03 -0.48
N ALA A 97 -17.71 -2.12 -0.17
CA ALA A 97 -17.85 -1.19 0.96
C ALA A 97 -18.92 -0.11 0.73
N MET A 98 -19.24 0.21 -0.53
CA MET A 98 -20.23 1.22 -0.90
C MET A 98 -21.62 0.64 -1.16
N GLU A 99 -21.69 -0.62 -1.57
CA GLU A 99 -22.94 -1.34 -1.86
C GLU A 99 -23.65 -1.86 -0.59
N ASP A 100 -22.99 -1.82 0.56
CA ASP A 100 -23.62 -2.16 1.84
C ASP A 100 -24.77 -1.18 2.16
N GLU A 101 -26.00 -1.69 1.99
CA GLU A 101 -27.25 -0.96 2.18
C GLU A 101 -27.43 -0.47 3.62
N GLU A 102 -26.75 -1.05 4.61
CA GLU A 102 -26.84 -0.64 6.02
C GLU A 102 -25.92 0.56 6.34
N LEU A 103 -24.82 0.72 5.60
CA LEU A 103 -23.78 1.71 5.89
C LEU A 103 -23.94 3.02 5.09
N HIS A 104 -24.62 3.00 3.94
CA HIS A 104 -24.89 4.16 3.08
C HIS A 104 -23.66 5.05 2.81
N TYR A 105 -22.50 4.44 2.57
CA TYR A 105 -21.28 5.21 2.34
C TYR A 105 -21.23 5.82 0.94
N GLY A 106 -20.96 7.12 0.87
CA GLY A 106 -20.51 7.76 -0.36
C GLY A 106 -19.05 7.38 -0.70
N PRO A 107 -18.53 7.78 -1.87
CA PRO A 107 -17.19 7.38 -2.34
C PRO A 107 -16.05 7.63 -1.33
N ASN A 108 -16.12 8.74 -0.60
CA ASN A 108 -15.12 9.05 0.43
C ASN A 108 -15.29 8.20 1.69
N GLY A 109 -16.53 7.84 2.05
CA GLY A 109 -16.83 7.00 3.20
C GLY A 109 -16.34 5.57 2.98
N GLY A 110 -16.58 5.01 1.79
CA GLY A 110 -16.09 3.68 1.43
C GLY A 110 -14.55 3.59 1.48
N LEU A 111 -13.86 4.66 1.09
CA LEU A 111 -12.39 4.74 1.17
C LEU A 111 -11.87 4.74 2.61
N VAL A 112 -12.52 5.48 3.52
CA VAL A 112 -12.20 5.42 4.96
C VAL A 112 -12.40 4.00 5.47
N PHE A 113 -13.55 3.41 5.16
CA PHE A 113 -13.93 2.08 5.62
C PHE A 113 -12.93 1.01 5.18
N CYS A 114 -12.48 1.02 3.92
CA CYS A 114 -11.47 0.07 3.43
C CYS A 114 -10.16 0.14 4.25
N VAL A 115 -9.72 1.36 4.62
CA VAL A 115 -8.51 1.54 5.42
C VAL A 115 -8.73 1.16 6.88
N GLU A 116 -9.90 1.45 7.45
CA GLU A 116 -10.28 1.00 8.79
C GLU A 116 -10.33 -0.53 8.87
N TYR A 117 -10.92 -1.19 7.88
CA TYR A 117 -10.97 -2.65 7.79
C TYR A 117 -9.57 -3.27 7.72
N LEU A 118 -8.64 -2.65 6.99
CA LEU A 118 -7.23 -3.06 7.00
C LEU A 118 -6.59 -2.93 8.39
N LEU A 119 -6.87 -1.84 9.10
CA LEU A 119 -6.32 -1.58 10.44
C LEU A 119 -6.89 -2.52 11.51
N GLU A 120 -8.12 -3.00 11.32
CA GLU A 120 -8.74 -4.04 12.16
C GLU A 120 -8.22 -5.45 11.82
N ASN A 121 -7.66 -5.64 10.62
CA ASN A 121 -7.11 -6.92 10.14
C ASN A 121 -5.60 -6.83 9.83
N PRO A 122 -4.74 -6.38 10.77
CA PRO A 122 -3.31 -6.16 10.50
C PRO A 122 -2.56 -7.46 10.19
N ASP A 123 -3.06 -8.60 10.69
CA ASP A 123 -2.48 -9.92 10.44
C ASP A 123 -2.54 -10.31 8.97
N TRP A 124 -3.56 -9.87 8.23
CA TRP A 124 -3.63 -10.09 6.79
C TRP A 124 -2.40 -9.50 6.08
N LEU A 125 -2.13 -8.21 6.30
CA LEU A 125 -0.99 -7.53 5.68
C LEU A 125 0.33 -8.14 6.14
N LYS A 126 0.43 -8.51 7.43
CA LYS A 126 1.62 -9.13 8.00
C LYS A 126 1.92 -10.48 7.35
N ASN A 127 0.90 -11.31 7.14
CA ASN A 127 1.03 -12.62 6.49
C ASN A 127 1.46 -12.47 5.03
N GLN A 128 0.92 -11.49 4.32
CA GLN A 128 1.32 -11.19 2.94
C GLN A 128 2.80 -10.74 2.84
N LEU A 129 3.26 -9.90 3.78
CA LEU A 129 4.62 -9.37 3.79
C LEU A 129 5.69 -10.37 4.25
N CYS A 130 5.38 -11.17 5.27
CA CYS A 130 6.31 -12.15 5.82
C CYS A 130 6.34 -13.45 5.00
N GLY A 131 5.29 -13.72 4.22
CA GLY A 131 5.02 -15.04 3.66
C GLY A 131 4.54 -15.99 4.77
N VAL A 132 3.63 -16.90 4.42
CA VAL A 132 3.36 -18.06 5.29
C VAL A 132 4.69 -18.80 5.42
N GLY A 133 5.30 -18.73 6.60
CA GLY A 133 6.46 -19.56 6.93
C GLY A 133 6.05 -21.01 6.77
N GLY A 134 6.70 -21.71 5.85
CA GLY A 134 6.94 -23.14 5.99
C GLY A 134 8.00 -23.40 7.04
#